data_AF-A0A3B0AGM2-F1
#
_entry.id   AF-A0A3B0AGM2-F1
#
_cell.length_a   1.000
_cell.length_b   1.000
_cell.length_c   1.000
_cell.angle_alpha   90.00
_cell.angle_beta   90.00
_cell.angle_gamma   90.00
#
_symmetry.space_group_name_H-M   'P 1'
#
loop_
_entity.id
_entity.type
_entity.pdbx_description
1 polymer ?
#
loop_
_entity_poly.entity_id
_entity_poly.type
_entity_poly.pdbx_seq_one_letter_code
_entity_poly.pdbx_strand_id
1 'polypeptide(L)'
;MNAYSPQLVMFLSSLSDLPQLQLHSGYSVRSYQPGDDAAWNWIIKESFQKEYDFVKDISGKDPFKPERVLFVCHDCRPVATACA
;
A
#
# COMPACT_ATOMS: atom_id res chain seq x y z
N MET A 1 -33.52 7.61 -26.98
CA MET A 1 -33.06 7.82 -25.59
C MET A 1 -32.20 6.63 -25.23
N ASN A 2 -30.88 6.81 -25.12
CA ASN A 2 -29.97 5.72 -24.73
C ASN A 2 -30.09 5.53 -23.21
N ALA A 3 -30.71 4.43 -22.79
CA ALA A 3 -30.75 4.04 -21.39
C ALA A 3 -29.40 3.40 -21.03
N TYR A 4 -28.56 4.12 -20.29
CA TYR A 4 -27.40 3.50 -19.65
C TYR A 4 -27.88 2.49 -18.61
N SER A 5 -27.37 1.26 -18.65
CA SER A 5 -27.59 0.28 -17.59
C SER A 5 -27.07 0.83 -16.26
N PRO A 6 -27.74 0.56 -15.11
CA PRO A 6 -27.29 1.09 -13.83
C PRO A 6 -25.86 0.58 -13.55
N GLN A 7 -25.02 1.50 -13.08
CA GLN A 7 -23.65 1.18 -12.67
C GLN A 7 -23.70 0.15 -11.54
N LEU A 8 -22.99 -0.97 -11.70
CA LEU A 8 -22.82 -1.94 -10.63
C LEU A 8 -22.07 -1.30 -9.46
N VAL A 9 -22.66 -1.35 -8.27
CA VAL A 9 -22.03 -0.90 -7.02
C VAL A 9 -21.67 -2.13 -6.21
N MET A 10 -20.37 -2.34 -5.99
CA MET A 10 -19.89 -3.32 -5.02
C MET A 10 -19.88 -2.66 -3.64
N PHE A 11 -20.75 -3.12 -2.76
CA PHE A 11 -20.87 -2.63 -1.40
C PHE A 11 -20.47 -3.72 -0.41
N LEU A 12 -19.48 -3.43 0.42
CA LEU A 12 -19.08 -4.27 1.54
C LEU A 12 -19.52 -3.57 2.84
N SER A 13 -20.53 -4.12 3.50
CA SER A 13 -21.17 -3.50 4.67
C SER A 13 -20.31 -3.46 5.92
N SER A 14 -19.28 -4.31 6.00
CA SER A 14 -18.36 -4.41 7.13
C SER A 14 -17.01 -4.98 6.71
N LEU A 15 -15.96 -4.59 7.43
CA LEU A 15 -14.61 -5.16 7.30
C LEU A 15 -14.33 -6.27 8.33
N SER A 16 -15.32 -6.65 9.14
CA SER A 16 -15.17 -7.66 10.21
C SER A 16 -14.77 -9.04 9.69
N ASP A 17 -15.16 -9.38 8.46
CA ASP A 17 -14.93 -10.70 7.85
C ASP A 17 -13.70 -10.74 6.93
N LEU A 18 -12.79 -9.76 7.06
CA LEU A 18 -11.54 -9.79 6.31
C LEU A 18 -10.64 -10.95 6.78
N PRO A 19 -9.94 -11.64 5.86
CA PRO A 19 -9.02 -12.69 6.23
C PRO A 19 -7.89 -12.12 7.09
N GLN A 20 -7.49 -12.88 8.12
CA GLN A 20 -6.29 -12.53 8.88
C GLN A 20 -5.06 -12.63 8.00
N LEU A 21 -4.15 -11.67 8.15
CA LEU A 21 -2.86 -11.69 7.47
C LEU A 21 -2.05 -12.90 7.92
N GLN A 22 -1.67 -13.75 6.96
CA GLN A 22 -0.77 -14.87 7.18
C GLN A 22 0.56 -14.58 6.48
N LEU A 23 1.68 -14.68 7.21
CA LEU A 23 3.02 -14.49 6.68
C LEU A 23 3.82 -15.78 6.84
N HIS A 24 4.60 -16.12 5.81
CA HIS A 24 5.54 -17.22 5.88
C HIS A 24 6.71 -16.84 6.80
N SER A 25 7.40 -17.85 7.35
CA SER A 25 8.61 -17.62 8.14
C SER A 25 9.64 -16.82 7.33
N GLY A 26 10.38 -15.93 8.02
CA GLY A 26 11.30 -14.97 7.40
C GLY A 26 10.64 -13.65 6.97
N TYR A 27 9.30 -13.62 6.88
CA TYR A 27 8.56 -12.39 6.57
C TYR A 27 7.98 -11.73 7.81
N SER A 28 7.97 -10.39 7.81
CA SER A 28 7.36 -9.56 8.84
C SER A 28 6.62 -8.38 8.23
N VAL A 29 5.76 -7.73 9.01
CA VAL A 29 5.09 -6.50 8.62
C VAL A 29 5.38 -5.41 9.63
N ARG A 30 5.64 -4.20 9.13
CA ARG A 30 5.78 -2.99 9.93
C ARG A 30 5.25 -1.79 9.16
N SER A 31 4.94 -0.73 9.90
CA SER A 31 4.70 0.58 9.30
C SER A 31 5.99 1.22 8.81
N TYR A 32 5.83 2.29 8.03
CA TYR A 32 6.89 3.16 7.59
C TYR A 32 7.72 3.69 8.77
N GLN A 33 9.02 3.79 8.52
CA GLN A 33 10.02 4.39 9.39
C GLN A 33 10.83 5.41 8.59
N PRO A 34 11.36 6.47 9.24
CA PRO A 34 12.24 7.42 8.57
C PRO A 34 13.40 6.71 7.85
N GLY A 35 13.54 6.97 6.55
CA GLY A 35 14.55 6.35 5.69
C GLY A 35 14.00 5.28 4.73
N ASP A 36 12.73 4.87 4.87
CA ASP A 36 12.11 3.90 3.96
C ASP A 36 11.78 4.47 2.57
N ASP A 37 11.89 5.78 2.35
CA ASP A 37 11.54 6.47 1.11
C ASP A 37 12.17 5.82 -0.11
N ALA A 38 13.45 5.48 -0.02
CA ALA A 38 14.20 4.85 -1.10
C ALA A 38 13.69 3.43 -1.39
N ALA A 39 13.34 2.67 -0.35
CA ALA A 39 12.77 1.33 -0.50
C ALA A 39 11.37 1.41 -1.13
N TRP A 40 10.54 2.36 -0.71
CA TRP A 40 9.23 2.60 -1.30
C TRP A 40 9.34 2.94 -2.79
N ASN A 41 10.17 3.93 -3.13
CA ASN A 41 10.39 4.35 -4.52
C ASN A 41 10.86 3.18 -5.39
N TRP A 42 11.78 2.36 -4.88
CA TRP A 42 12.27 1.18 -5.58
C TRP A 42 11.16 0.14 -5.79
N ILE A 43 10.41 -0.24 -4.75
CA ILE A 43 9.33 -1.23 -4.86
C ILE A 43 8.27 -0.78 -5.87
N ILE A 44 7.85 0.48 -5.81
CA ILE A 44 6.84 1.04 -6.72
C ILE A 44 7.36 1.07 -8.17
N LYS A 45 8.63 1.47 -8.36
CA LYS A 45 9.26 1.44 -9.68
C LYS A 45 9.28 0.03 -10.27
N GLU A 46 9.71 -0.97 -9.50
CA GLU A 46 9.73 -2.36 -9.97
C GLU A 46 8.32 -2.91 -10.23
N SER A 47 7.35 -2.55 -9.40
CA SER A 47 5.97 -3.05 -9.50
C SER A 47 5.22 -2.48 -10.72
N PHE A 48 5.41 -1.19 -11.02
CA PHE A 48 4.62 -0.47 -12.02
C PHE A 48 5.44 0.02 -13.22
N GLN A 49 6.75 -0.23 -13.23
CA GLN A 49 7.68 0.20 -14.29
C GLN A 49 7.64 1.72 -14.54
N LYS A 50 7.44 2.49 -13.47
CA LYS A 50 7.31 3.95 -13.50
C LYS A 50 7.93 4.59 -12.27
N GLU A 51 8.55 5.75 -12.45
CA GLU A 51 9.13 6.51 -11.34
C GLU A 51 8.09 7.34 -10.61
N TYR A 52 8.17 7.28 -9.28
CA TYR A 52 7.38 8.05 -8.33
C TYR A 52 8.31 8.57 -7.25
N ASP A 53 7.91 9.65 -6.58
CA ASP A 53 8.67 10.23 -5.48
C ASP A 53 7.83 10.21 -4.21
N PHE A 54 8.25 9.42 -3.23
CA PHE A 54 7.51 9.22 -1.98
C PHE A 54 7.17 10.54 -1.28
N VAL A 55 8.11 11.50 -1.24
CA VAL A 55 7.88 12.77 -0.55
C VAL A 55 6.83 13.60 -1.27
N LYS A 56 6.95 13.75 -2.58
CA LYS A 56 6.01 14.53 -3.40
C LYS A 56 4.64 13.86 -3.50
N ASP A 57 4.62 12.55 -3.67
CA ASP A 57 3.40 11.80 -4.03
C ASP A 57 2.66 11.25 -2.82
N ILE A 58 3.33 11.07 -1.68
CA ILE A 58 2.75 10.47 -0.46
C ILE A 58 2.99 11.35 0.77
N SER A 59 4.23 11.43 1.30
CA SER A 59 4.46 11.95 2.66
C SER A 59 4.34 13.47 2.81
N GLY A 60 4.49 14.22 1.72
CA GLY A 60 4.28 15.66 1.68
C GLY A 60 2.81 16.08 1.55
N LYS A 61 1.86 15.13 1.53
CA LYS A 61 0.43 15.42 1.44
C LYS A 61 -0.23 15.41 2.82
N ASP A 62 -1.19 16.32 3.03
CA ASP A 62 -1.91 16.52 4.29
C ASP A 62 -2.51 15.26 4.95
N PRO A 63 -3.08 14.27 4.21
CA PRO A 63 -3.60 13.06 4.84
C PRO A 63 -2.52 12.03 5.24
N PHE A 64 -1.23 12.30 5.04
CA PHE A 64 -0.16 11.36 5.33
C PHE A 64 -0.10 10.98 6.80
N LYS A 65 0.00 9.68 7.04
CA LYS A 65 0.32 9.11 8.35
C LYS A 65 1.26 7.92 8.17
N PRO A 66 2.40 7.86 8.88
CA PRO A 66 3.37 6.79 8.71
C PRO A 66 2.78 5.40 9.00
N GLU A 67 1.83 5.28 9.93
CA GLU A 67 1.13 4.04 10.24
C GLU A 67 0.24 3.50 9.11
N ARG A 68 -0.06 4.32 8.08
CA ARG A 68 -0.86 3.93 6.90
C ARG A 68 -0.02 3.44 5.73
N VAL A 69 1.30 3.57 5.83
CA VAL A 69 2.24 3.02 4.85
C VAL A 69 2.84 1.76 5.46
N LEU A 70 2.46 0.60 4.93
CA LEU A 70 2.89 -0.69 5.42
C LEU A 70 3.95 -1.27 4.50
N PHE A 71 4.91 -1.98 5.10
CA PHE A 71 5.88 -2.79 4.40
C PHE A 71 5.77 -4.24 4.83
N VAL A 72 5.83 -5.14 3.86
CA VAL A 72 6.27 -6.51 4.10
C VAL A 72 7.79 -6.52 3.98
N CYS A 73 8.45 -7.09 4.97
CA CYS A 73 9.90 -7.26 5.01
C CYS A 73 10.26 -8.73 4.94
N HIS A 74 11.35 -9.06 4.26
CA HIS A 74 12.05 -10.35 4.36
C HIS A 74 13.43 -10.10 4.94
N ASP A 75 13.79 -10.76 6.04
CA ASP A 75 15.06 -10.52 6.76
C ASP A 75 15.35 -9.03 7.00
N CYS A 76 14.36 -8.29 7.51
CA CYS A 76 14.39 -6.84 7.76
C CYS A 76 14.45 -5.93 6.52
N ARG A 77 14.57 -6.48 5.31
CA ARG A 77 14.55 -5.71 4.07
C ARG A 77 13.13 -5.56 3.54
N PRO A 78 12.62 -4.34 3.28
CA PRO A 78 11.33 -4.16 2.62
C PRO A 78 11.31 -4.78 1.23
N VAL A 79 10.27 -5.56 0.93
CA VAL A 79 10.10 -6.28 -0.35
C VAL A 79 8.74 -6.01 -1.01
N ALA A 80 7.76 -5.54 -0.25
CA ALA A 80 6.47 -5.08 -0.77
C ALA A 80 5.93 -3.94 0.09
N THR A 81 5.03 -3.13 -0.46
CA THR A 81 4.39 -2.02 0.26
C THR A 81 2.92 -1.89 -0.09
N ALA A 82 2.14 -1.37 0.85
CA ALA A 82 0.78 -0.90 0.64
C ALA A 82 0.61 0.46 1.32
N CYS A 83 -0.03 1.40 0.61
CA CYS A 83 -0.33 2.74 1.11
C CYS A 83 -1.79 3.08 0.74
N ALA A 84 -2.54 3.64 1.70
CA ALA A 84 -3.96 3.98 1.56
C ALA A 84 -4.26 5.39 2.07
#